data_AF-A0A950EP90-F1
#
_entry.id   AF-A0A950EP90-F1
#
_cell.length_a   1.000
_cell.length_b   1.000
_cell.length_c   1.000
_cell.angle_alpha   90.00
_cell.angle_beta   90.00
_cell.angle_gamma   90.00
#
_symmetry.space_group_name_H-M   'P 1'
#
loop_
_entity.id
_entity.type
_entity.pdbx_description
1 polymer ?
#
loop_
_entity_poly.entity_id
_entity_poly.type
_entity_poly.pdbx_seq_one_letter_code
_entity_poly.pdbx_strand_id
1 'polypeptide(L)'
;YATTYSGRIEAFSFVTPVAHTLDWLMFFSDKSKVLTWGIASVLGMVLGSLAHALWRRDFRWQGFADTQDLARHLLGAVLMGMGGVTAMGCTVGQGISAMSMFSLGSFVAVAGIVLGAALTLRRLAALD
;
A
#
# COMPACT_ATOMS: atom_id res chain seq x y z
N TYR A 1 -20.02 13.72 7.08
CA TYR A 1 -20.22 12.29 7.35
C TYR A 1 -19.12 11.51 6.66
N ALA A 2 -18.11 11.05 7.41
CA ALA A 2 -17.06 10.19 6.87
C ALA A 2 -17.64 8.77 6.75
N THR A 3 -18.04 8.40 5.54
CA THR A 3 -18.60 7.07 5.23
C THR A 3 -17.47 6.15 4.74
N THR A 4 -17.63 4.84 4.90
CA THR A 4 -16.89 3.85 4.10
C THR A 4 -17.36 3.95 2.65
N TYR A 5 -16.52 3.60 1.67
CA TYR A 5 -16.87 3.72 0.24
C TYR A 5 -18.16 2.97 -0.12
N SER A 6 -18.38 1.80 0.49
CA SER A 6 -19.58 0.98 0.28
C SER A 6 -20.70 1.18 1.33
N GLY A 7 -20.48 1.99 2.37
CA GLY A 7 -21.40 2.12 3.51
C GLY A 7 -21.57 0.83 4.34
N ARG A 8 -20.74 -0.19 4.12
CA ARG A 8 -20.72 -1.47 4.84
C ARG A 8 -19.44 -1.64 5.65
N ILE A 9 -19.39 -2.70 6.45
CA ILE A 9 -18.18 -3.12 7.16
C ILE A 9 -17.18 -3.63 6.12
N GLU A 10 -16.03 -2.99 6.01
CA GLU A 10 -14.93 -3.42 5.15
C GLU A 10 -13.68 -3.68 5.98
N ALA A 11 -12.92 -4.71 5.60
CA ALA A 11 -11.62 -4.98 6.17
C ALA A 11 -10.62 -3.88 5.76
N PHE A 12 -9.75 -3.48 6.69
CA PHE A 12 -8.77 -2.43 6.44
C PHE A 12 -7.68 -2.92 5.48
N SER A 13 -7.48 -2.22 4.36
CA SER A 13 -6.50 -2.51 3.32
C SER A 13 -6.02 -1.21 2.68
N PHE A 14 -4.80 -1.19 2.14
CA PHE A 14 -4.22 0.02 1.52
C PHE A 14 -4.31 0.04 -0.01
N VAL A 15 -4.66 -1.07 -0.68
CA VAL A 15 -4.75 -1.12 -2.15
C VAL A 15 -5.89 -0.23 -2.66
N THR A 16 -7.11 -0.45 -2.14
CA THR A 16 -8.31 0.26 -2.57
C THR A 16 -8.28 1.75 -2.20
N PRO A 17 -7.88 2.15 -0.96
CA PRO A 17 -7.80 3.57 -0.61
C PRO A 17 -6.77 4.36 -1.40
N VAL A 18 -5.62 3.77 -1.75
CA VAL A 18 -4.61 4.46 -2.57
C VAL A 18 -5.14 4.73 -3.98
N ALA A 19 -5.87 3.78 -4.58
CA ALA A 19 -6.55 4.03 -5.85
C ALA A 19 -7.58 5.16 -5.74
N HIS A 20 -8.40 5.17 -4.68
CA HIS A 20 -9.37 6.24 -4.45
C HIS A 20 -8.73 7.61 -4.18
N THR A 21 -7.55 7.67 -3.53
CA THR A 21 -6.81 8.92 -3.37
C THR A 21 -6.31 9.46 -4.71
N LEU A 22 -5.86 8.59 -5.61
CA LEU A 22 -5.43 8.97 -6.96
C LEU A 22 -6.61 9.45 -7.80
N ASP A 23 -7.74 8.74 -7.76
CA ASP A 23 -8.98 9.15 -8.42
C ASP A 23 -9.54 10.47 -7.89
N TRP A 24 -9.31 10.79 -6.61
CA TRP A 24 -9.68 12.07 -6.03
C TRP A 24 -8.75 13.19 -6.52
N LEU A 25 -7.44 12.92 -6.59
CA LEU A 25 -6.45 13.88 -7.03
C LEU A 25 -6.58 14.21 -8.53
N MET A 26 -6.86 13.20 -9.37
CA MET A 26 -7.07 13.37 -10.81
C MET A 26 -8.38 14.11 -11.14
N PHE A 27 -9.43 13.91 -10.34
CA PHE A 27 -10.75 14.53 -10.53
C PHE A 27 -11.08 15.51 -9.41
N PHE A 28 -10.11 16.36 -9.05
CA PHE A 28 -10.22 17.32 -7.95
C PHE A 28 -11.34 18.37 -8.14
N SER A 29 -11.81 18.57 -9.38
CA SER A 29 -12.81 19.57 -9.75
C SER A 29 -14.28 19.14 -9.51
N ASP A 30 -14.53 17.91 -9.06
CA ASP A 30 -15.89 17.41 -8.81
C ASP A 30 -16.22 17.38 -7.30
N LYS A 31 -17.18 18.23 -6.88
CA LYS A 31 -17.67 18.39 -5.49
C LYS A 31 -18.32 17.14 -4.88
N SER A 32 -18.33 16.00 -5.59
CA SER A 32 -19.05 14.78 -5.26
C SER A 32 -18.19 13.67 -4.65
N LYS A 33 -16.85 13.75 -4.69
CA LYS A 33 -15.99 12.73 -4.07
C LYS A 33 -15.75 13.03 -2.59
N VAL A 34 -16.61 12.43 -1.77
CA VAL A 34 -16.62 12.50 -0.32
C VAL A 34 -15.32 11.95 0.27
N LEU A 35 -14.76 12.67 1.26
CA LEU A 35 -13.63 12.20 2.05
C LEU A 35 -14.02 10.90 2.78
N THR A 36 -13.54 9.78 2.25
CA THR A 36 -13.79 8.43 2.77
C THR A 36 -12.74 8.09 3.82
N TRP A 37 -13.08 7.22 4.78
CA TRP A 37 -12.13 6.73 5.78
C TRP A 37 -10.82 6.21 5.19
N GLY A 38 -10.87 5.53 4.04
CA GLY A 38 -9.67 5.08 3.33
C GLY A 38 -8.73 6.22 2.94
N ILE A 39 -9.24 7.31 2.38
CA ILE A 39 -8.44 8.48 1.95
C ILE A 39 -7.79 9.13 3.18
N ALA A 40 -8.55 9.29 4.26
CA ALA A 40 -8.05 9.81 5.53
C ALA A 40 -6.95 8.91 6.12
N SER A 41 -7.04 7.59 6.00
CA SER A 41 -6.00 6.66 6.47
C SER A 41 -4.70 6.75 5.68
N VAL A 42 -4.76 6.97 4.36
CA VAL A 42 -3.56 7.17 3.54
C VAL A 42 -2.87 8.48 3.92
N LEU A 43 -3.62 9.58 4.02
CA LEU A 43 -3.09 10.87 4.47
C LEU A 43 -2.54 10.79 5.90
N GLY A 44 -3.25 10.10 6.79
CA GLY A 44 -2.83 9.87 8.17
C GLY A 44 -1.54 9.07 8.27
N MET A 45 -1.33 8.06 7.42
CA MET A 45 -0.09 7.31 7.35
C MET A 45 1.09 8.19 6.88
N VAL A 46 0.88 9.03 5.87
CA VAL A 46 1.92 9.95 5.38
C VAL A 46 2.27 11.00 6.45
N LEU A 47 1.27 11.67 7.02
CA LEU A 47 1.48 12.68 8.06
C LEU A 47 2.03 12.06 9.36
N GLY A 48 1.55 10.88 9.74
CA GLY A 48 2.00 10.18 10.94
C GLY A 48 3.44 9.71 10.84
N SER A 49 3.84 9.15 9.69
CA SER A 49 5.24 8.76 9.46
C SER A 49 6.16 9.98 9.42
N LEU A 50 5.72 11.09 8.83
CA LEU A 50 6.45 12.36 8.84
C LEU A 50 6.61 12.90 10.27
N ALA A 51 5.53 13.00 11.04
CA ALA A 51 5.57 13.49 12.42
C ALA A 51 6.49 12.63 13.30
N HIS A 52 6.45 11.30 13.14
CA HIS A 52 7.34 10.39 13.85
C HIS A 52 8.81 10.58 13.44
N ALA A 53 9.10 10.74 12.15
CA ALA A 53 10.46 11.00 11.67
C ALA A 53 11.03 12.34 12.19
N LEU A 54 10.20 13.39 12.25
CA LEU A 54 10.59 14.68 12.82
C LEU A 54 10.81 14.59 14.33
N TRP A 55 9.95 13.87 15.05
CA TRP A 55 10.11 13.65 16.49
C TRP A 55 11.42 12.95 16.82
N ARG A 56 11.75 11.90 16.06
CA ARG A 56 12.99 11.13 16.20
C ARG A 56 14.23 11.90 15.73
N ARG A 57 14.04 13.03 15.03
CA ARG A 57 15.10 13.83 14.37
C ARG A 57 15.96 13.03 13.39
N ASP A 58 15.44 11.90 12.92
CA ASP A 58 16.10 11.02 11.94
C ASP A 58 15.70 11.37 10.50
N PHE A 59 15.02 12.50 10.28
CA PHE A 59 14.59 12.92 8.96
C PHE A 59 15.80 13.26 8.10
N ARG A 60 16.09 12.38 7.12
CA ARG A 60 17.14 12.56 6.12
C ARG A 60 16.50 12.53 4.74
N TRP A 61 16.72 13.58 3.96
CA TRP A 61 16.31 13.62 2.57
C TRP A 61 17.16 12.65 1.76
N GLN A 62 16.59 11.51 1.37
CA GLN A 62 17.25 10.50 0.54
C GLN A 62 16.62 10.57 -0.86
N GLY A 63 17.46 10.85 -1.85
CA GLY A 63 17.11 10.72 -3.26
C GLY A 63 17.58 9.38 -3.82
N PHE A 64 17.20 9.10 -5.07
CA PHE A 64 17.70 7.92 -5.78
C PHE A 64 19.16 8.11 -6.16
N ALA A 65 19.99 7.10 -5.87
CA ALA A 65 21.44 7.17 -6.13
C ALA A 65 21.78 6.95 -7.62
N ASP A 66 20.99 6.16 -8.35
CA ASP A 66 21.20 5.85 -9.77
C ASP A 66 19.85 5.76 -10.51
N THR A 67 19.86 6.07 -11.80
CA THR A 67 18.80 5.78 -12.76
C THR A 67 18.35 4.32 -12.75
N GLN A 68 19.28 3.37 -12.61
CA GLN A 68 18.95 1.94 -12.52
C GLN A 68 18.19 1.63 -11.22
N ASP A 69 18.51 2.35 -10.14
CA ASP A 69 17.85 2.17 -8.86
C ASP A 69 16.41 2.69 -8.88
N LEU A 70 16.19 3.85 -9.49
CA LEU A 70 14.86 4.36 -9.76
C LEU A 70 14.05 3.39 -10.64
N ALA A 71 14.65 2.85 -11.70
CA ALA A 71 13.98 1.91 -12.60
C ALA A 71 13.52 0.63 -11.86
N ARG A 72 14.37 0.05 -11.00
CA ARG A 72 14.01 -1.12 -10.18
C ARG A 72 12.89 -0.81 -9.19
N HIS A 73 12.94 0.35 -8.53
CA HIS A 73 11.88 0.79 -7.61
C HIS A 73 10.54 0.99 -8.32
N LEU A 74 10.54 1.62 -9.50
CA LEU A 74 9.33 1.81 -10.29
C LEU A 74 8.75 0.48 -10.80
N LEU A 75 9.59 -0.43 -11.31
CA LEU A 75 9.18 -1.78 -11.69
C LEU A 75 8.55 -2.53 -10.50
N GLY A 76 9.17 -2.44 -9.33
CA GLY A 76 8.63 -2.99 -8.09
C GLY A 76 7.27 -2.40 -7.72
N ALA A 77 7.11 -1.07 -7.82
CA ALA A 77 5.85 -0.39 -7.51
C ALA A 77 4.70 -0.85 -8.44
N VAL A 78 4.97 -0.99 -9.75
CA VAL A 78 3.98 -1.49 -10.72
C VAL A 78 3.59 -2.93 -10.42
N LEU A 79 4.58 -3.80 -10.14
CA LEU A 79 4.34 -5.20 -9.79
C LEU A 79 3.53 -5.33 -8.48
N MET A 80 3.83 -4.52 -7.47
CA MET A 80 3.07 -4.49 -6.22
C MET A 80 1.62 -4.02 -6.44
N GLY A 81 1.40 -3.03 -7.30
CA GLY A 81 0.06 -2.54 -7.65
C GLY A 81 -0.77 -3.62 -8.35
N MET A 82 -0.23 -4.22 -9.41
CA MET A 82 -0.89 -5.29 -10.16
C MET A 82 -1.16 -6.51 -9.26
N GLY A 83 -0.17 -6.90 -8.46
CA GLY A 83 -0.29 -8.00 -7.49
C GLY A 83 -1.35 -7.72 -6.43
N GLY A 84 -1.42 -6.50 -5.90
CA GLY A 84 -2.39 -6.09 -4.89
C GLY A 84 -3.84 -6.16 -5.38
N VAL A 85 -4.10 -5.78 -6.65
CA VAL A 85 -5.43 -5.92 -7.27
C VAL A 85 -5.77 -7.39 -7.47
N THR A 86 -4.83 -8.18 -7.99
CA THR A 86 -5.03 -9.62 -8.26
C THR A 86 -5.27 -10.41 -6.98
N ALA A 87 -4.55 -10.07 -5.91
CA ALA A 87 -4.71 -10.70 -4.59
C ALA A 87 -5.91 -10.16 -3.80
N MET A 88 -6.67 -9.20 -4.34
CA MET A 88 -7.74 -8.48 -3.65
C MET A 88 -7.30 -7.94 -2.28
N GLY A 89 -6.06 -7.44 -2.19
CA GLY A 89 -5.52 -6.86 -0.96
C GLY A 89 -4.00 -6.78 -0.92
N CYS A 90 -3.50 -6.11 0.12
CA CYS A 90 -2.07 -6.01 0.42
C CYS A 90 -1.71 -6.84 1.66
N THR A 91 -0.45 -6.79 2.09
CA THR A 91 0.02 -7.40 3.34
C THR A 91 -0.80 -6.98 4.57
N VAL A 92 -1.24 -5.73 4.65
CA VAL A 92 -2.12 -5.26 5.72
C VAL A 92 -3.55 -5.83 5.56
N GLY A 93 -4.08 -5.82 4.35
CA GLY A 93 -5.45 -6.30 4.07
C GLY A 93 -5.62 -7.81 4.23
N GLN A 94 -4.82 -8.59 3.51
CA GLN A 94 -4.86 -10.04 3.62
C GLN A 94 -4.13 -10.49 4.89
N GLY A 95 -2.93 -9.98 5.16
CA GLY A 95 -2.12 -10.49 6.27
C GLY A 95 -2.62 -10.11 7.66
N ILE A 96 -3.09 -8.90 7.91
CA ILE A 96 -3.56 -8.52 9.25
C ILE A 96 -5.07 -8.73 9.34
N SER A 97 -5.84 -8.08 8.47
CA SER A 97 -7.30 -8.09 8.56
C SER A 97 -7.91 -9.46 8.22
N ALA A 98 -7.50 -10.09 7.12
CA ALA A 98 -8.09 -11.36 6.68
C ALA A 98 -7.56 -12.60 7.43
N MET A 99 -6.31 -12.58 7.91
CA MET A 99 -5.81 -13.65 8.81
C MET A 99 -6.57 -13.65 10.14
N SER A 100 -6.90 -12.49 10.72
CA SER A 100 -7.73 -12.41 11.94
C SER A 100 -9.15 -12.98 11.74
N MET A 101 -9.66 -12.99 10.51
CA MET A 101 -10.93 -13.61 10.14
C MET A 101 -10.81 -15.10 9.79
N PHE A 102 -9.61 -15.68 9.94
CA PHE A 102 -9.30 -17.08 9.62
C PHE A 102 -9.70 -17.50 8.19
N SER A 103 -9.52 -16.58 7.22
CA SER A 103 -9.87 -16.83 5.82
C SER A 103 -8.84 -17.73 5.14
N LEU A 104 -9.29 -18.83 4.51
CA LEU A 104 -8.44 -19.72 3.70
C LEU A 104 -7.75 -18.97 2.54
N GLY A 105 -8.44 -18.00 1.93
CA GLY A 105 -7.86 -17.19 0.85
C GLY A 105 -6.70 -16.31 1.31
N SER A 106 -6.71 -15.90 2.59
CA SER A 106 -5.63 -15.11 3.18
C SER A 106 -4.32 -15.88 3.23
N PHE A 107 -4.35 -17.17 3.58
CA PHE A 107 -3.13 -17.99 3.66
C PHE A 107 -2.46 -18.13 2.30
N VAL A 108 -3.26 -18.34 1.24
CA VAL A 108 -2.75 -18.44 -0.13
C VAL A 108 -2.17 -17.10 -0.59
N ALA A 109 -2.88 -15.99 -0.34
CA ALA A 109 -2.40 -14.65 -0.70
C ALA A 109 -1.08 -14.30 0.02
N VAL A 110 -1.02 -14.54 1.33
CA VAL A 110 0.18 -14.28 2.15
C VAL A 110 1.34 -15.18 1.72
N ALA A 111 1.09 -16.47 1.47
CA ALA A 111 2.12 -17.38 0.96
C ALA A 111 2.69 -16.88 -0.37
N GLY A 112 1.82 -16.44 -1.30
CA GLY A 112 2.24 -15.84 -2.58
C GLY A 112 3.10 -14.60 -2.40
N ILE A 113 2.71 -13.69 -1.49
CA ILE A 113 3.47 -12.47 -1.18
C ILE A 113 4.85 -12.82 -0.60
N VAL A 114 4.90 -13.75 0.36
CA VAL A 114 6.15 -14.19 1.01
C VAL A 114 7.08 -14.88 0.01
N LEU A 115 6.54 -15.77 -0.83
CA LEU A 115 7.33 -16.44 -1.87
C LEU A 115 7.89 -15.44 -2.89
N GLY A 116 7.08 -14.48 -3.34
CA GLY A 116 7.53 -13.42 -4.26
C GLY A 116 8.63 -12.55 -3.65
N ALA A 117 8.48 -12.16 -2.38
CA ALA A 117 9.50 -11.40 -1.65
C ALA A 117 10.80 -12.20 -1.47
N ALA A 118 10.69 -13.46 -1.04
CA ALA A 118 11.84 -14.34 -0.84
C ALA A 118 12.60 -14.59 -2.16
N LEU A 119 11.90 -14.85 -3.26
CA LEU A 119 12.54 -15.03 -4.58
C LEU A 119 13.26 -13.77 -5.04
N THR A 120 12.65 -12.60 -4.84
CA THR A 120 13.25 -11.31 -5.22
C THR A 120 14.50 -11.02 -4.40
N LEU A 121 14.43 -11.16 -3.07
CA LEU A 121 15.57 -10.99 -2.18
C LEU A 121 16.71 -11.96 -2.49
N ARG A 122 16.40 -13.22 -2.79
CA ARG A 122 17.40 -14.21 -3.18
C ARG A 122 18.05 -13.89 -4.52
N ARG A 123 17.31 -13.33 -5.49
CA ARG A 123 17.89 -12.88 -6.75
C ARG A 123 18.79 -11.67 -6.58
N LEU A 124 18.38 -10.68 -5.78
CA LEU A 124 19.22 -9.53 -5.46
C LEU A 124 20.50 -9.97 -4.74
N ALA A 125 20.40 -10.82 -3.71
CA ALA A 125 21.55 -11.32 -2.97
C ALA A 125 22.48 -12.26 -3.79
N ALA A 126 22.04 -12.74 -4.96
CA ALA A 126 22.87 -13.52 -5.86
C ALA A 126 23.55 -12.67 -6.95
N LEU A 127 23.15 -11.40 -7.07
CA LEU A 127 23.75 -10.42 -7.98
C LEU A 127 24.82 -9.56 -7.31
N ASP A 128 24.80 -9.49 -5.97
CA ASP A 128 25.87 -8.96 -5.11
C ASP A 128 26.95 -10.03 -4.86
#